data_AF-A0A8H7P0I3-F1
#
_entry.id   AF-A0A8H7P0I3-F1
#
_cell.length_a   1.000
_cell.length_b   1.000
_cell.length_c   1.000
_cell.angle_alpha   90.00
_cell.angle_beta   90.00
_cell.angle_gamma   90.00
#
_symmetry.space_group_name_H-M   'P 1'
#
loop_
_entity.id
_entity.type
_entity.pdbx_description
1 polymer ?
#
loop_
_entity_poly.entity_id
_entity_poly.type
_entity_poly.pdbx_seq_one_letter_code
_entity_poly.pdbx_strand_id
1 'polypeptide(L)' 'MGSGTLRNMLNAESSFAEAVSNTCAINERGIVVEKLCEYLAYKSLYENAPQKEIPDFTERLMPEIVLEL' A
#
# COMPACT_ATOMS: atom_id res chain seq x y z
N MET A 1 6.76 -7.91 -3.12
CA MET A 1 5.97 -7.32 -2.01
C MET A 1 5.96 -5.81 -2.13
N GLY A 2 4.79 -5.18 -2.06
CA GLY A 2 4.62 -3.77 -2.42
C GLY A 2 5.24 -2.73 -1.46
N SER A 3 5.45 -3.07 -0.18
CA SER A 3 6.02 -2.20 0.86
C SER A 3 7.04 -2.94 1.74
N GLY A 4 8.22 -2.34 1.93
CA GLY A 4 9.26 -2.87 2.81
C GLY A 4 8.91 -2.75 4.29
N THR A 5 8.28 -1.64 4.68
CA THR A 5 7.85 -1.40 6.07
C THR A 5 6.79 -2.43 6.49
N LEU A 6 5.76 -2.62 5.68
CA LEU A 6 4.71 -3.61 5.96
C LEU A 6 5.28 -5.03 5.97
N ARG A 7 6.25 -5.34 5.08
CA ARG A 7 6.95 -6.62 5.11
C ARG A 7 7.63 -6.88 6.45
N ASN A 8 8.29 -5.87 7.01
CA ASN A 8 9.01 -6.02 8.27
C ASN A 8 8.04 -6.11 9.46
N MET A 9 6.97 -5.31 9.48
CA MET A 9 5.96 -5.32 10.53
C MET A 9 5.16 -6.63 10.57
N LEU A 10 4.82 -7.17 9.39
CA LEU A 10 4.06 -8.42 9.25
C LEU A 10 4.95 -9.66 9.08
N ASN A 11 6.26 -9.54 9.35
CA ASN A 11 7.15 -10.68 9.24
C ASN A 11 6.82 -11.70 10.35
N ALA A 12 6.34 -12.88 9.99
CA ALA A 12 6.02 -13.96 10.93
C ALA A 12 7.23 -14.48 11.73
N GLU A 13 8.45 -14.24 11.25
CA GLU A 13 9.68 -14.54 11.99
C GLU A 13 10.02 -13.48 13.04
N SER A 14 9.31 -12.34 13.04
CA SER A 14 9.44 -11.31 14.07
C SER A 14 8.51 -11.56 15.25
N SER A 15 8.85 -11.01 16.42
CA SER A 15 7.97 -11.03 17.60
C SER A 15 7.13 -9.75 17.74
N PHE A 16 6.91 -9.02 16.64
CA PHE A 16 6.07 -7.81 16.65
C PHE A 16 4.58 -8.17 16.79
N ALA A 17 3.83 -7.30 17.46
CA ALA A 17 2.41 -7.53 17.72
C ALA A 17 1.59 -7.59 16.41
N GLU A 18 2.03 -6.86 15.39
CA GLU A 18 1.45 -6.81 14.06
C GLU A 18 1.58 -8.15 13.34
N ALA A 19 2.73 -8.82 13.48
CA ALA A 19 2.97 -10.14 12.91
C ALA A 19 2.09 -11.21 13.58
N VAL A 20 1.94 -11.15 14.91
CA VAL A 20 1.12 -12.10 15.68
C VAL A 20 -0.38 -11.91 15.37
N SER A 21 -0.84 -10.66 15.30
CA SER A 21 -2.25 -10.33 15.02
C SER A 21 -2.58 -10.32 13.52
N ASN A 22 -1.59 -10.47 12.65
CA ASN A 22 -1.67 -10.28 11.21
C ASN A 22 -2.39 -8.96 10.82
N THR A 23 -2.20 -7.92 11.63
CA THR A 23 -2.88 -6.64 11.50
C THR A 23 -1.88 -5.54 11.80
N CYS A 24 -1.67 -4.64 10.84
CA CYS A 24 -0.80 -3.46 11.02
C CYS A 24 -1.68 -2.22 11.21
N ALA A 25 -1.58 -1.57 12.37
CA ALA A 25 -2.24 -0.29 12.59
C ALA A 25 -1.49 0.81 11.82
N ILE A 26 -2.23 1.60 11.04
CA ILE A 26 -1.69 2.75 10.30
C ILE A 26 -2.43 4.00 10.80
N ASN A 27 -1.68 4.93 11.39
CA ASN A 27 -2.23 6.15 11.96
C ASN A 27 -2.35 7.25 10.89
N GLU A 28 -3.20 7.00 9.89
CA GLU A 28 -3.48 7.90 8.78
C GLU A 28 -4.99 8.01 8.55
N ARG A 29 -5.43 9.03 7.79
CA ARG A 29 -6.84 9.12 7.37
C ARG A 29 -7.23 7.86 6.61
N GLY A 30 -8.45 7.36 6.85
CA GLY A 30 -8.94 6.13 6.19
C GLY A 30 -8.83 6.17 4.66
N ILE A 31 -9.06 7.33 4.05
CA ILE A 31 -8.92 7.52 2.59
C ILE A 31 -7.48 7.33 2.09
N VAL A 32 -6.47 7.68 2.89
CA VAL A 32 -5.06 7.47 2.56
C VAL A 32 -4.73 5.99 2.68
N VAL A 33 -5.22 5.31 3.71
CA VAL A 33 -5.05 3.87 3.91
C VAL A 33 -5.72 3.08 2.78
N GLU A 34 -6.89 3.52 2.30
CA GLU A 34 -7.56 2.95 1.14
C GLU A 34 -6.68 3.05 -0.12
N LYS A 35 -6.12 4.23 -0.40
CA LYS A 35 -5.21 4.42 -1.54
C LYS A 35 -3.89 3.65 -1.41
N LEU A 36 -3.38 3.47 -0.20
CA LEU A 36 -2.26 2.57 0.06
C LEU A 36 -2.60 1.14 -0.36
N CYS A 37 -3.76 0.61 0.05
CA CYS A 37 -4.21 -0.72 -0.34
C CYS A 37 -4.39 -0.86 -1.86
N GLU A 38 -5.05 0.12 -2.50
CA GLU A 38 -5.21 0.16 -3.96
C GLU A 38 -3.86 0.15 -4.68
N TYR A 39 -2.89 0.94 -4.20
CA TYR A 39 -1.56 1.03 -4.80
C TYR A 39 -0.78 -0.28 -4.64
N LEU A 40 -0.85 -0.94 -3.48
CA LEU A 40 -0.21 -2.24 -3.28
C LEU A 40 -0.77 -3.30 -4.24
N ALA A 41 -2.08 -3.31 -4.46
CA ALA A 41 -2.73 -4.20 -5.42
C ALA A 41 -2.33 -3.87 -6.86
N TYR A 42 -2.37 -2.60 -7.25
CA TYR A 42 -1.93 -2.11 -8.56
C TYR A 42 -0.48 -2.51 -8.85
N LYS A 43 0.43 -2.25 -7.91
CA LYS A 43 1.86 -2.59 -8.05
C LYS A 43 2.06 -4.09 -8.21
N SER A 44 1.32 -4.91 -7.47
CA SER A 44 1.38 -6.37 -7.61
C SER A 44 0.82 -6.87 -8.94
N LEU A 45 -0.25 -6.24 -9.43
CA LEU A 45 -0.91 -6.62 -10.69
C LEU A 45 -0.01 -6.33 -11.90
N TYR A 46 0.67 -5.18 -11.89
CA TYR A 46 1.47 -4.70 -13.01
C TYR A 46 2.98 -4.93 -12.87
N GLU A 47 3.44 -5.65 -11.83
CA GLU A 47 4.88 -5.87 -11.52
C GLU A 47 5.69 -6.38 -12.71
N ASN A 48 5.07 -7.20 -13.56
CA ASN A 48 5.71 -7.80 -14.74
C ASN A 48 5.01 -7.43 -16.06
N ALA A 49 4.10 -6.45 -16.04
CA ALA A 49 3.39 -6.00 -17.23
C ALA A 49 4.29 -5.10 -18.09
N PRO A 50 4.12 -5.12 -19.43
CA PRO A 50 4.83 -4.17 -20.29
C PRO A 50 4.31 -2.74 -20.03
N GLN A 51 5.23 -1.76 -20.00
CA GLN A 51 4.92 -0.36 -19.64
C GLN A 51 3.70 0.23 -20.36
N LYS A 52 3.49 -0.13 -21.63
CA LYS A 52 2.36 0.34 -22.45
C LYS A 52 0.98 -0.10 -21.96
N GLU A 53 0.91 -1.14 -21.12
CA GLU A 53 -0.32 -1.72 -20.57
C GLU A 53 -0.56 -1.30 -19.11
N ILE A 54 0.35 -0.49 -18.55
CA ILE A 54 0.26 -0.01 -17.17
C ILE A 54 -0.50 1.33 -17.17
N PRO A 55 -1.73 1.39 -16.61
CA PRO A 55 -2.49 2.63 -16.52
C PRO A 55 -1.87 3.58 -15.49
N ASP A 56 -2.03 4.89 -15.67
CA ASP A 56 -1.52 5.86 -14.71
C ASP A 56 -2.33 5.78 -13.40
N PHE A 57 -1.66 5.42 -12.30
CA PHE A 57 -2.31 5.32 -11.00
C PHE A 57 -2.79 6.68 -10.46
N THR A 58 -2.16 7.78 -10.88
CA THR A 58 -2.50 9.13 -10.40
C THR A 58 -3.90 9.57 -10.81
N GLU A 59 -4.45 9.01 -11.90
CA GLU A 59 -5.84 9.24 -12.31
C GLU A 59 -6.86 8.74 -11.26
N ARG A 60 -6.43 7.90 -10.32
CA ARG A 60 -7.26 7.35 -9.23
C ARG A 60 -7.14 8.16 -7.93
N LEU A 61 -6.28 9.18 -7.90
CA LEU A 61 -6.05 10.04 -6.75
C LEU A 61 -6.83 11.34 -6.90
N MET A 62 -7.75 11.59 -5.96
CA MET A 62 -8.44 12.87 -5.88
C MET A 62 -7.47 13.96 -5.40
N PRO A 63 -7.48 15.18 -5.97
CA PRO A 63 -6.58 16.27 -5.57
C PRO A 63 -6.61 16.56 -4.07
N GLU A 64 -7.77 16.44 -3.43
CA GLU A 64 -7.99 16.69 -1.99
C GLU A 64 -7.24 15.70 -1.10
N ILE A 65 -6.87 14.53 -1.62
CA ILE A 65 -6.05 13.54 -0.89
C ILE A 65 -4.58 14.02 -0.84
N VAL A 66 -4.12 14.70 -1.89
CA VAL A 66 -2.72 15.11 -2.10
C VAL A 66 -2.39 16.43 -1.39
N LEU A 67 -3.40 17.28 -1.16
CA LEU A 67 -3.22 18.64 -0.63
C LEU A 67 -3.09 18.74 0.89
N GLU A 68 -3.31 17.65 1.63
CA GLU A 68 -3.13 17.63 3.08
C GLU A 68 -1.82 16.90 3.43
N LEU A 69 -0.79 17.69 3.78
CA LEU A 69 0.52 17.24 4.29
C LEU A 69 0.71 17.71 5.73
#